data_AF-Q4PMA8-F1
#
_entry.id   AF-Q4PMA8-F1
#
_cell.length_a   1.000
_cell.length_b   1.000
_cell.length_c   1.000
_cell.angle_alpha   90.00
_cell.angle_beta   90.00
_cell.angle_gamma   90.00
#
_symmetry.space_group_name_H-M   'P 1'
#
loop_
_entity.id
_entity.type
_entity.pdbx_description
1 polymer ?
#
loop_
_entity_poly.entity_id
_entity_poly.type
_entity_poly.pdbx_seq_one_letter_code
_entity_poly.pdbx_strand_id
1 'polypeptide(L)'
;MPGMATGSIQSGENMGRVQMGEDGLIVPRKPLNPCAESAERKNLHKELLFNQKTGKNVLGQKTELQKVMEKMKDEHKRKELEEERQRGRTALEKRLEEQANKLKLHEETEMVKADLASSEESEFLRVHARVCSHTLPVDSKS
;
A
#
# COMPACT_ATOMS: atom_id res chain seq x y z
N MET A 1 -23.63 25.58 -28.70
CA MET A 1 -24.86 25.05 -28.08
C MET A 1 -24.84 23.53 -28.22
N PRO A 2 -24.61 22.76 -27.14
CA PRO A 2 -24.51 21.30 -27.21
C PRO A 2 -25.89 20.67 -27.39
N GLY A 3 -26.02 19.80 -28.40
CA GLY A 3 -27.22 19.04 -28.69
C GLY A 3 -27.49 17.97 -27.63
N MET A 4 -28.65 18.05 -26.98
CA MET A 4 -29.13 17.05 -26.04
C MET A 4 -29.70 15.89 -26.84
N ALA A 5 -28.97 14.77 -26.91
CA ALA A 5 -29.47 13.52 -27.45
C ALA A 5 -30.54 12.97 -26.50
N THR A 6 -31.80 13.06 -26.91
CA THR A 6 -32.94 12.41 -26.24
C THR A 6 -32.84 10.90 -26.46
N GLY A 7 -32.21 10.20 -25.52
CA GLY A 7 -32.28 8.74 -25.44
C GLY A 7 -33.72 8.33 -25.11
N SER A 8 -34.46 7.90 -26.12
CA SER A 8 -35.79 7.32 -25.96
C SER A 8 -35.66 6.02 -25.15
N ILE A 9 -35.95 6.09 -23.85
CA ILE A 9 -36.15 4.91 -23.01
C ILE A 9 -37.52 4.34 -23.39
N GLN A 10 -37.54 3.38 -24.31
CA GLN A 10 -38.73 2.57 -24.56
C GLN A 10 -38.89 1.61 -23.38
N SER A 11 -39.86 1.93 -22.53
CA SER A 11 -40.34 1.12 -21.42
C SER A 11 -40.77 -0.26 -21.90
N GLY A 12 -40.35 -1.29 -21.16
CA GLY A 12 -40.64 -2.70 -21.40
C GLY A 12 -42.08 -3.09 -21.08
N GLU A 13 -43.04 -2.53 -21.80
CA GLU A 13 -44.48 -2.82 -21.65
C GLU A 13 -45.07 -3.30 -22.98
N ASN A 14 -44.56 -4.39 -23.54
CA ASN A 14 -45.24 -5.04 -24.67
C ASN A 14 -45.00 -6.56 -24.77
N MET A 15 -44.88 -7.21 -23.61
CA MET A 15 -44.64 -8.65 -23.45
C MET A 15 -45.92 -9.47 -23.69
N GLY A 16 -46.43 -9.48 -24.93
CA GLY A 16 -47.43 -10.48 -25.36
C GLY A 16 -48.56 -9.97 -26.26
N ARG A 17 -48.69 -8.65 -26.49
CA ARG A 17 -49.71 -8.15 -27.40
C ARG A 17 -49.29 -8.40 -28.84
N VAL A 18 -49.93 -9.27 -29.61
CA VAL A 18 -49.66 -9.44 -31.05
C VAL A 18 -49.90 -8.11 -31.78
N GLN A 19 -48.92 -7.64 -32.58
CA GLN A 19 -49.15 -6.47 -33.46
C GLN A 19 -49.62 -6.99 -34.81
N MET A 20 -50.85 -6.61 -35.16
CA MET A 20 -51.44 -6.84 -36.48
C MET A 20 -51.10 -5.63 -37.35
N GLY A 21 -50.68 -5.85 -38.59
CA GLY A 21 -50.57 -4.82 -39.62
C GLY A 21 -51.95 -4.32 -40.08
N GLU A 22 -51.98 -3.23 -40.84
CA GLU A 22 -53.22 -2.70 -41.46
C GLU A 22 -53.91 -3.70 -42.40
N ASP A 23 -53.14 -4.65 -42.92
CA ASP A 23 -53.56 -5.78 -43.74
C ASP A 23 -54.05 -6.99 -42.93
N GLY A 24 -54.05 -6.90 -41.59
CA GLY A 24 -54.42 -7.98 -40.70
C GLY A 24 -53.36 -9.07 -40.52
N LEU A 25 -52.16 -8.90 -41.09
CA LEU A 25 -51.07 -9.87 -40.94
C LEU A 25 -50.28 -9.64 -39.65
N ILE A 26 -49.76 -10.71 -39.04
CA ILE A 26 -48.94 -10.61 -37.82
C ILE A 26 -47.56 -10.05 -38.20
N VAL A 27 -47.17 -8.94 -37.57
CA VAL A 27 -45.84 -8.34 -37.77
C VAL A 27 -44.79 -9.12 -36.97
N PRO A 28 -43.72 -9.65 -37.59
CA PRO A 28 -42.63 -10.31 -36.88
C PRO A 28 -41.98 -9.39 -35.85
N ARG A 29 -41.71 -9.93 -34.65
CA ARG A 29 -41.05 -9.18 -33.57
C ARG A 29 -39.59 -9.56 -33.44
N LYS A 30 -38.77 -8.56 -33.09
CA LYS A 30 -37.39 -8.81 -32.68
C LYS A 30 -37.42 -9.54 -31.33
N PRO A 31 -36.77 -10.70 -31.20
CA PRO A 31 -36.67 -11.37 -29.92
C PRO A 31 -35.89 -10.48 -28.95
N LEU A 32 -36.30 -10.52 -27.69
CA LEU A 32 -35.67 -9.72 -26.65
C LEU A 32 -34.31 -10.31 -26.32
N ASN A 33 -33.33 -9.43 -26.14
CA ASN A 33 -31.99 -9.86 -25.77
C ASN A 33 -31.95 -10.09 -24.25
N PRO A 34 -31.83 -11.35 -23.77
CA PRO A 34 -31.84 -11.64 -22.34
C PRO A 34 -30.68 -10.96 -21.59
N CYS A 35 -29.59 -10.67 -22.29
CA CYS A 35 -28.45 -9.93 -21.76
C CYS A 35 -28.76 -8.46 -21.51
N ALA A 36 -29.63 -7.89 -22.35
CA ALA A 36 -30.05 -6.51 -22.28
C ALA A 36 -31.29 -6.31 -21.38
N GLU A 37 -31.96 -7.37 -20.96
CA GLU A 37 -33.10 -7.28 -20.03
C GLU A 37 -32.71 -7.55 -18.58
N SER A 38 -31.75 -8.47 -18.35
CA SER A 38 -31.30 -8.80 -17.00
C SER A 38 -30.59 -7.61 -16.33
N ALA A 39 -31.29 -6.96 -15.40
CA ALA A 39 -30.73 -5.88 -14.57
C ALA A 39 -29.56 -6.38 -13.73
N GLU A 40 -29.66 -7.59 -13.19
CA GLU A 40 -28.62 -8.24 -12.41
C GLU A 40 -27.32 -8.37 -13.21
N ARG A 41 -27.40 -8.90 -14.45
CA ARG A 41 -26.23 -9.00 -15.33
C ARG A 41 -25.63 -7.63 -15.63
N LYS A 42 -26.45 -6.62 -15.94
CA LYS A 42 -25.95 -5.26 -16.22
C LYS A 42 -25.21 -4.68 -15.03
N ASN A 43 -25.73 -4.90 -13.81
CA ASN A 43 -25.10 -4.44 -12.59
C ASN A 43 -23.76 -5.16 -12.36
N LEU A 44 -23.74 -6.49 -12.49
CA LEU A 44 -22.51 -7.27 -12.41
C LEU A 44 -21.46 -6.81 -13.43
N HIS A 45 -21.86 -6.55 -14.68
CA HIS A 45 -20.94 -6.05 -15.72
C HIS A 45 -20.33 -4.70 -15.35
N LYS A 46 -21.14 -3.76 -14.83
CA LYS A 46 -20.66 -2.45 -14.37
C LYS A 46 -19.67 -2.59 -13.20
N GLU A 47 -19.98 -3.45 -12.24
CA GLU A 47 -19.12 -3.71 -11.09
C GLU A 47 -17.78 -4.31 -11.50
N LEU A 48 -17.79 -5.32 -12.38
CA LEU A 48 -16.56 -5.93 -12.90
C LEU A 48 -15.69 -4.94 -13.67
N LEU A 49 -16.29 -4.10 -14.53
CA LEU A 49 -15.56 -3.03 -15.22
C LEU A 49 -14.99 -1.99 -14.25
N PHE A 50 -15.75 -1.62 -13.22
CA PHE A 50 -15.29 -0.71 -12.19
C PHE A 50 -14.09 -1.28 -11.43
N ASN A 51 -14.16 -2.55 -11.03
CA ASN A 51 -13.07 -3.25 -10.34
C ASN A 51 -11.82 -3.35 -11.22
N GLN A 52 -11.97 -3.64 -12.51
CA GLN A 52 -10.87 -3.64 -13.48
C GLN A 52 -10.23 -2.25 -13.62
N LYS A 53 -11.04 -1.19 -13.76
CA LYS A 53 -10.56 0.19 -13.86
C LYS A 53 -9.84 0.65 -12.58
N THR A 54 -10.34 0.21 -11.42
CA THR A 54 -9.77 0.53 -10.11
C THR A 54 -8.55 -0.35 -9.77
N GLY A 55 -8.28 -1.40 -10.55
CA GLY A 55 -7.22 -2.36 -10.27
C GLY A 55 -7.50 -3.30 -9.08
N LYS A 56 -8.76 -3.42 -8.66
CA LYS A 56 -9.17 -4.32 -7.57
C LYS A 56 -9.47 -5.71 -8.15
N ASN A 57 -8.54 -6.65 -8.00
CA ASN A 57 -8.79 -8.02 -8.42
C ASN A 57 -9.68 -8.74 -7.40
N VAL A 58 -10.97 -8.91 -7.68
CA VAL A 58 -11.91 -9.65 -6.80
C VAL A 58 -11.78 -11.18 -6.92
N LEU A 59 -11.06 -11.69 -7.92
CA LEU A 59 -10.84 -13.12 -8.14
C LEU A 59 -9.53 -13.55 -7.46
N GLY A 60 -9.61 -14.60 -6.63
CA GLY A 60 -8.45 -15.17 -5.96
C GLY A 60 -7.89 -14.32 -4.79
N GLN A 61 -8.68 -13.39 -4.24
CA GLN A 61 -8.30 -12.75 -2.97
C GLN A 61 -8.39 -13.77 -1.83
N LYS A 62 -7.38 -13.78 -0.96
CA LYS A 62 -7.51 -14.41 0.35
C LYS A 62 -8.68 -13.75 1.09
N THR A 63 -9.52 -14.56 1.73
CA THR A 63 -10.59 -14.02 2.58
C THR A 63 -10.01 -13.18 3.70
N GLU A 64 -10.79 -12.25 4.26
CA GLU A 64 -10.32 -11.45 5.40
C GLU A 64 -9.84 -12.34 6.56
N LEU A 65 -10.55 -13.45 6.82
CA LEU A 65 -10.12 -14.45 7.80
C LEU A 65 -8.76 -15.05 7.46
N GLN A 66 -8.51 -15.44 6.21
CA GLN A 66 -7.21 -15.98 5.80
C GLN A 66 -6.08 -14.96 5.97
N LYS A 67 -6.32 -13.68 5.65
CA LYS A 67 -5.35 -12.60 5.87
C LYS A 67 -5.03 -12.44 7.36
N VAL A 68 -6.05 -12.47 8.23
CA VAL A 68 -5.85 -12.35 9.68
C VAL A 68 -5.09 -13.56 10.23
N MET A 69 -5.46 -14.78 9.82
CA MET A 69 -4.75 -15.99 10.24
C MET A 69 -3.28 -15.99 9.80
N GLU A 70 -2.99 -15.54 8.58
CA GLU A 70 -1.62 -15.41 8.08
C GLU A 70 -0.83 -14.39 8.91
N LYS A 71 -1.39 -13.20 9.15
CA LYS A 71 -0.78 -12.18 10.02
C LYS A 71 -0.46 -12.72 11.41
N MET A 72 -1.40 -13.43 12.05
CA MET A 72 -1.17 -14.03 13.37
C MET A 72 -0.03 -15.06 13.35
N LYS A 73 0.05 -15.89 12.30
CA LYS A 73 1.15 -16.86 12.15
C LYS A 73 2.49 -16.16 11.97
N ASP A 74 2.54 -15.11 11.18
CA ASP A 74 3.76 -14.34 10.93
C ASP A 74 4.21 -13.59 12.19
N GLU A 75 3.26 -13.01 12.95
CA GLU A 75 3.54 -12.39 14.25
C GLU A 75 4.10 -13.39 15.26
N HIS A 76 3.53 -14.60 15.32
CA HIS A 76 4.02 -15.67 16.18
C HIS A 76 5.46 -16.04 15.82
N LYS A 77 5.74 -16.33 14.55
CA LYS A 77 7.09 -16.66 14.07
C LYS A 77 8.09 -15.54 14.35
N ARG A 78 7.71 -14.29 14.12
CA ARG A 78 8.56 -13.13 14.40
C ARG A 78 8.88 -13.03 15.89
N LYS A 79 7.89 -13.28 16.75
CA LYS A 79 8.09 -13.28 18.20
C LYS A 79 9.03 -14.42 18.64
N GLU A 80 8.83 -15.64 18.11
CA GLU A 80 9.71 -16.78 18.40
C GLU A 80 11.15 -16.52 17.98
N LEU A 81 11.37 -15.97 16.77
CA LEU A 81 12.69 -15.59 16.28
C LEU A 81 13.36 -14.54 17.17
N GLU A 82 12.60 -13.54 17.62
CA GLU A 82 13.10 -12.50 18.52
C GLU A 82 13.45 -13.08 19.89
N GLU A 83 12.64 -13.97 20.44
CA GLU A 83 12.94 -14.65 21.69
C GLU A 83 14.16 -15.56 21.58
N GLU A 84 14.32 -16.29 20.47
CA GLU A 84 15.51 -17.12 20.21
C GLU A 84 16.77 -16.25 20.09
N ARG A 85 16.68 -15.12 19.37
CA ARG A 85 17.75 -14.12 19.30
C ARG A 85 18.11 -13.62 20.70
N GLN A 86 17.12 -13.36 21.56
CA GLN A 86 17.38 -12.92 22.93
C GLN A 86 17.92 -14.02 23.84
N ARG A 87 17.52 -15.28 23.64
CA ARG A 87 18.04 -16.45 24.35
C ARG A 87 19.51 -16.71 23.98
N GLY A 88 19.89 -16.50 22.72
CA GLY A 88 21.26 -16.68 22.23
C GLY A 88 22.23 -15.55 22.59
N ARG A 89 21.74 -14.41 23.09
CA ARG A 89 22.59 -13.24 23.41
C ARG A 89 23.41 -13.46 24.67
N THR A 90 24.72 -13.34 24.51
CA THR A 90 25.70 -13.34 25.60
C THR A 90 25.59 -12.08 26.45
N ALA A 91 26.09 -12.14 27.69
CA ALA A 91 26.11 -10.97 28.59
C ALA A 91 26.94 -9.80 28.02
N LEU A 92 27.99 -10.09 27.24
CA LEU A 92 28.82 -9.08 26.59
C LEU A 92 28.05 -8.35 25.48
N GLU A 93 27.35 -9.09 24.62
CA GLU A 93 26.56 -8.50 23.53
C GLU A 93 25.48 -7.57 24.04
N LYS A 94 24.83 -7.91 25.16
CA LYS A 94 23.83 -7.04 25.82
C LYS A 94 24.46 -5.72 26.27
N ARG A 95 25.63 -5.77 26.91
CA ARG A 95 26.35 -4.55 27.33
C ARG A 95 26.82 -3.71 26.14
N LEU A 96 27.28 -4.34 25.06
CA LEU A 96 27.66 -3.63 23.84
C LEU A 96 26.46 -2.93 23.21
N GLU A 97 25.30 -3.59 23.14
CA GLU A 97 24.05 -2.99 22.64
C GLU A 97 23.59 -1.83 23.53
N GLU A 98 23.63 -1.98 24.85
CA GLU A 98 23.33 -0.92 25.81
C GLU A 98 24.27 0.29 25.63
N GLN A 99 25.58 0.06 25.46
CA GLN A 99 26.53 1.15 25.23
C GLN A 99 26.30 1.82 23.88
N ALA A 100 26.04 1.06 22.82
CA ALA A 100 25.72 1.61 21.50
C ALA A 100 24.45 2.48 21.54
N ASN A 101 23.42 2.06 22.26
CA ASN A 101 22.18 2.84 22.42
C ASN A 101 22.41 4.12 23.23
N LYS A 102 23.23 4.06 24.30
CA LYS A 102 23.62 5.25 25.06
C LYS A 102 24.38 6.26 24.20
N LEU A 103 25.31 5.78 23.37
CA LEU A 103 26.06 6.61 22.42
C LEU A 103 25.14 7.29 21.40
N LYS A 104 24.24 6.54 20.77
CA LYS A 104 23.27 7.11 19.80
C LYS A 104 22.38 8.18 20.42
N LEU A 105 21.85 7.94 21.62
CA LEU A 105 21.03 8.93 22.32
C LEU A 105 21.86 10.17 22.65
N HIS A 106 23.10 9.99 23.11
CA HIS A 106 24.00 11.09 23.39
C HIS A 106 24.30 11.90 22.12
N GLU A 107 24.64 11.25 21.01
CA GLU A 107 24.85 11.89 19.70
C GLU A 107 23.62 12.69 19.26
N GLU A 108 22.41 12.12 19.33
CA GLU A 108 21.18 12.82 18.98
C GLU A 108 20.95 14.06 19.87
N THR A 109 21.20 13.96 21.18
CA THR A 109 21.09 15.10 22.09
C THR A 109 22.17 16.16 21.86
N GLU A 110 23.39 15.76 21.52
CA GLU A 110 24.49 16.69 21.23
C GLU A 110 24.31 17.37 19.88
N MET A 111 23.78 16.69 18.86
CA MET A 111 23.39 17.31 17.59
C MET A 111 22.36 18.42 17.81
N VAL A 112 21.31 18.14 18.60
CA VAL A 112 20.28 19.14 18.95
C VAL A 112 20.86 20.32 19.72
N LYS A 113 21.87 20.10 20.59
CA LYS A 113 22.55 21.19 21.31
C LYS A 113 23.56 21.94 20.44
N ALA A 114 24.27 21.27 19.54
CA ALA A 114 25.24 21.87 18.64
C ALA A 114 24.57 22.80 17.62
N ASP A 115 23.38 22.44 17.13
CA ASP A 115 22.54 23.31 16.30
C ASP A 115 22.15 24.62 17.02
N LEU A 116 22.13 24.60 18.36
CA LEU A 116 21.90 25.78 19.20
C LEU A 116 23.20 26.53 19.59
N ALA A 117 24.36 25.88 19.53
CA ALA A 117 25.62 26.34 20.13
C ALA A 117 26.75 26.58 19.10
N SER A 118 26.43 26.78 17.82
CA SER A 118 27.34 26.93 16.66
C SER A 118 28.44 28.02 16.75
N SER A 119 28.72 28.64 17.90
CA SER A 119 29.73 29.71 18.03
C SER A 119 30.95 29.36 18.88
N GLU A 120 30.97 28.28 19.66
CA GLU A 120 32.08 28.00 20.59
C GLU A 120 32.62 26.57 20.44
N GLU A 121 33.45 26.37 19.42
CA GLU A 121 34.25 25.14 19.30
C GLU A 121 35.26 25.10 20.45
N SER A 122 35.16 24.10 21.32
CA SER A 122 36.01 23.95 22.53
C SER A 122 37.51 23.95 22.18
N GLU A 123 38.33 24.70 22.93
CA GLU A 123 39.77 24.81 22.68
C GLU A 123 40.48 23.45 22.64
N PHE A 124 39.97 22.48 23.41
CA PHE A 124 40.46 21.11 23.41
C PHE A 124 40.31 20.44 22.03
N LEU A 125 39.15 20.60 21.37
CA LEU A 125 38.93 20.05 20.02
C LEU A 125 39.91 20.66 19.02
N ARG A 126 40.17 21.96 19.12
CA ARG A 126 41.09 22.70 18.24
C ARG A 126 42.55 22.26 18.43
N VAL A 127 42.99 22.08 19.67
CA VAL A 127 44.34 21.56 19.97
C VAL A 127 44.45 20.10 19.53
N HIS A 128 43.44 19.28 19.79
CA HIS A 128 43.42 17.87 19.41
C HIS A 128 43.46 17.70 17.88
N ALA A 129 42.66 18.45 17.12
CA ALA A 129 42.71 18.45 15.66
C ALA A 129 44.10 18.85 15.13
N ARG A 130 44.73 19.85 15.77
CA ARG A 130 46.10 20.25 15.45
C ARG A 130 47.11 19.14 15.75
N VAL A 131 47.00 18.44 16.87
CA VAL A 131 47.92 17.33 17.20
C VAL A 131 47.68 16.13 16.28
N CYS A 132 46.43 15.71 16.10
CA CYS A 132 46.09 14.56 15.24
C CYS A 132 46.46 14.78 13.78
N SER A 133 46.31 16.00 13.24
CA SER A 133 46.78 16.30 11.88
C SER A 133 48.30 16.17 11.72
N HIS A 134 49.06 16.27 12.81
CA HIS A 134 50.52 16.09 12.80
C HIS A 134 50.96 14.64 13.06
N THR A 135 50.06 13.78 13.56
CA THR A 135 50.38 12.39 13.93
C THR A 135 49.77 11.34 13.01
N LEU A 136 49.12 11.71 11.89
CA LEU A 136 48.71 10.71 10.91
C LEU A 136 49.93 10.19 10.14
N PRO A 137 50.22 8.88 10.14
CA PRO A 137 51.07 8.29 9.13
C PRO A 137 50.39 8.43 7.77
N VAL A 138 51.15 8.96 6.81
CA VAL A 138 50.75 9.18 5.43
C VAL A 138 50.73 7.84 4.70
N ASP A 139 49.77 6.95 4.96
CA ASP A 139 49.65 5.70 4.20
C ASP A 139 48.17 5.32 4.03
N SER A 140 47.57 5.81 2.95
CA SER A 140 46.46 5.16 2.21
C SER A 140 46.21 5.89 0.89
N LYS A 141 47.22 5.89 0.01
CA LYS A 141 47.01 5.94 -1.44
C LYS A 141 47.37 4.56 -1.98
N SER A 142 46.37 3.74 -2.25
CA SER A 142 46.37 2.66 -3.24
C SER A 142 44.93 2.24 -3.50
#